data_AF-A0A845WA22-F1
#
_entry.id   AF-A0A845WA22-F1
#
_cell.length_a   1.000
_cell.length_b   1.000
_cell.length_c   1.000
_cell.angle_alpha   90.00
_cell.angle_beta   90.00
_cell.angle_gamma   90.00
#
_symmetry.space_group_name_H-M   'P 1'
#
loop_
_entity.id
_entity.type
_entity.pdbx_description
1 polymer ?
#
loop_
_entity_poly.entity_id
_entity_poly.type
_entity_poly.pdbx_seq_one_letter_code
_entity_poly.pdbx_strand_id
1 'polypeptide(L)'
;MRVIWRRLLGLFLVLVMAWLWVLLSATPAYAQENTVNYSLTDLSYRNFSHKNLVGGVFAGAEMRGTNFQGADLSKSIFTKGNLLKANLEGANLTNSWADRVILDQANLTNAILTKAMMISTRFYDAEITGADFTGAEIDRYQAKLMCERATGVNPVTGISTRYSLGCP
;
A
#
# COMPACT_ATOMS: atom_id res chain seq x y z
N MET A 1 8.88 4.37 67.70
CA MET A 1 7.88 5.07 66.88
C MET A 1 8.45 6.12 65.92
N ARG A 2 9.25 7.12 66.35
CA ARG A 2 9.76 8.20 65.47
C ARG A 2 10.64 7.74 64.29
N VAL A 3 11.48 6.71 64.47
CA VAL A 3 12.36 6.19 63.39
C VAL A 3 11.57 5.43 62.32
N ILE A 4 10.56 4.65 62.72
CA ILE A 4 9.66 3.92 61.82
C ILE A 4 8.85 4.92 60.98
N TRP A 5 8.33 5.98 61.61
CA TRP A 5 7.57 7.00 60.91
C TRP A 5 8.41 7.80 59.91
N ARG A 6 9.68 8.09 60.22
CA ARG A 6 10.63 8.70 59.27
C ARG A 6 10.93 7.80 58.07
N ARG A 7 11.06 6.48 58.28
CA ARG A 7 11.27 5.51 57.18
C ARG A 7 10.03 5.38 56.30
N LEU A 8 8.83 5.36 56.89
CA LEU A 8 7.57 5.33 56.15
C LEU A 8 7.33 6.61 55.34
N LEU A 9 7.62 7.78 55.92
CA LEU A 9 7.54 9.06 55.20
C LEU A 9 8.55 9.13 54.05
N GLY A 10 9.77 8.62 54.25
CA GLY A 10 10.78 8.53 53.20
C GLY A 10 10.36 7.63 52.04
N LEU A 11 9.81 6.44 52.34
CA LEU A 11 9.26 5.53 51.33
C LEU A 11 8.11 6.16 50.56
N PHE A 12 7.20 6.85 51.25
CA PHE A 12 6.10 7.57 50.61
C PHE A 12 6.59 8.65 49.65
N LEU A 13 7.57 9.46 50.05
CA LEU A 13 8.15 10.50 49.19
C LEU A 13 8.84 9.91 47.96
N VAL A 14 9.57 8.80 48.10
CA VAL A 14 10.21 8.12 46.97
C VAL A 14 9.16 7.59 45.99
N LEU A 15 8.06 7.00 46.48
CA LEU A 15 6.97 6.53 45.64
C LEU A 15 6.26 7.67 44.92
N VAL A 16 6.01 8.79 45.60
CA VAL A 16 5.42 10.00 45.00
C VAL A 16 6.33 10.58 43.93
N MET A 17 7.64 10.64 44.17
CA MET A 17 8.61 11.12 43.16
C MET A 17 8.72 10.17 41.97
N ALA A 18 8.74 8.85 42.18
CA ALA A 18 8.73 7.88 41.09
C ALA A 18 7.44 7.96 40.27
N TRP A 19 6.30 8.14 40.93
CA TRP A 19 5.01 8.31 40.27
C TRP A 19 4.92 9.61 39.48
N LEU A 20 5.38 10.73 40.06
CA LEU A 20 5.50 12.02 39.37
C LEU A 20 6.46 11.94 38.19
N TRP A 21 7.58 11.24 38.32
CA TRP A 21 8.51 11.02 37.22
C TRP A 21 7.83 10.29 36.08
N VAL A 22 7.13 9.19 36.35
CA VAL A 22 6.41 8.43 35.33
C VAL A 22 5.34 9.29 34.65
N LEU A 23 4.60 10.10 35.42
CA LEU A 23 3.59 11.00 34.87
C LEU A 23 4.19 12.14 34.02
N LEU A 24 5.33 12.70 34.45
CA LEU A 24 6.02 13.78 33.74
C LEU A 24 6.80 13.27 32.52
N SER A 25 7.23 12.00 32.52
CA SER A 25 7.94 11.36 31.41
C SER A 25 7.04 10.53 30.51
N ALA A 26 5.75 10.41 30.81
CA ALA A 26 4.79 9.73 29.95
C ALA A 26 4.58 10.57 28.69
N THR A 27 5.30 10.22 27.62
CA THR A 27 4.95 10.74 26.29
C THR A 27 3.68 10.06 25.82
N PRO A 28 2.68 10.79 25.32
CA PRO A 28 1.54 10.15 24.66
C PRO A 28 2.06 9.25 23.54
N ALA A 29 1.65 7.98 23.55
CA ALA A 29 1.86 7.10 22.42
C ALA A 29 0.92 7.55 21.31
N TYR A 30 1.43 8.37 20.38
CA TYR A 30 0.70 8.65 19.15
C TYR A 30 0.71 7.37 18.32
N ALA A 31 -0.45 6.72 18.20
CA ALA A 31 -0.67 5.76 17.13
C ALA A 31 -0.75 6.56 15.82
N GLN A 32 0.40 6.87 15.21
CA GLN A 32 0.43 7.51 13.91
C GLN A 32 0.09 6.45 12.85
N GLU A 33 -1.12 6.52 12.32
CA GLU A 33 -1.47 5.83 11.09
C GLU A 33 -0.59 6.45 9.98
N ASN A 34 0.44 5.74 9.55
CA ASN A 34 1.44 6.26 8.61
C ASN A 34 0.92 6.22 7.16
N THR A 35 -0.35 6.58 6.97
CA THR A 35 -0.98 6.68 5.65
C THR A 35 -0.63 8.03 5.04
N VAL A 36 -0.09 7.98 3.83
CA VAL A 36 0.27 9.17 3.06
C VAL A 36 -0.92 9.60 2.21
N ASN A 37 -1.15 10.90 2.09
CA ASN A 37 -2.17 11.46 1.22
C ASN A 37 -1.52 12.34 0.16
N TYR A 38 -1.56 11.89 -1.09
CA TYR A 38 -1.06 12.57 -2.28
C TYR A 38 -2.20 12.97 -3.23
N SER A 39 -3.40 13.18 -2.70
CA SER A 39 -4.54 13.59 -3.52
C SER A 39 -4.23 14.88 -4.28
N LEU A 40 -4.63 14.94 -5.54
CA LEU A 40 -4.45 16.10 -6.45
C LEU A 40 -2.99 16.57 -6.60
N THR A 41 -2.03 15.68 -6.36
CA THR A 41 -0.60 16.00 -6.44
C THR A 41 -0.03 15.55 -7.78
N ASP A 42 0.92 16.32 -8.32
CA ASP A 42 1.76 15.89 -9.44
C ASP A 42 2.97 15.09 -8.92
N LEU A 43 2.93 13.79 -9.16
CA LEU A 43 3.96 12.81 -8.82
C LEU A 43 4.66 12.27 -10.08
N SER A 44 4.48 12.92 -11.23
CA SER A 44 5.07 12.48 -12.49
C SER A 44 6.57 12.25 -12.35
N TYR A 45 7.02 11.09 -12.83
CA TYR A 45 8.43 10.67 -12.84
C TYR A 45 9.11 10.63 -11.45
N ARG A 46 8.33 10.64 -10.36
CA ARG A 46 8.89 10.51 -9.01
C ARG A 46 9.31 9.07 -8.73
N ASN A 47 10.23 8.92 -7.78
CA ASN A 47 10.71 7.62 -7.36
C ASN A 47 10.18 7.25 -5.97
N PHE A 48 9.33 6.24 -5.94
CA PHE A 48 8.78 5.56 -4.77
C PHE A 48 9.15 4.07 -4.73
N SER A 49 10.19 3.65 -5.45
CA SER A 49 10.64 2.26 -5.45
C SER A 49 10.90 1.77 -4.03
N HIS A 50 10.37 0.60 -3.68
CA HIS A 50 10.50 -0.07 -2.38
C HIS A 50 9.98 0.73 -1.18
N LYS A 51 9.14 1.75 -1.40
CA LYS A 51 8.53 2.51 -0.30
C LYS A 51 7.36 1.73 0.31
N ASN A 52 7.20 1.89 1.62
CA ASN A 52 5.98 1.52 2.32
C ASN A 52 4.97 2.67 2.15
N LEU A 53 3.91 2.40 1.41
CA LEU A 53 2.81 3.30 1.10
C LEU A 53 1.48 2.63 1.44
N VAL A 54 1.47 1.73 2.43
CA VAL A 54 0.29 0.97 2.85
C VAL A 54 -0.83 1.93 3.23
N GLY A 55 -2.01 1.74 2.64
CA GLY A 55 -3.17 2.61 2.85
C GLY A 55 -3.02 4.03 2.28
N GLY A 56 -2.04 4.27 1.41
CA GLY A 56 -1.84 5.58 0.80
C GLY A 56 -3.03 6.02 -0.06
N VAL A 57 -3.29 7.33 -0.14
CA VAL A 57 -4.40 7.91 -0.90
C VAL A 57 -3.86 8.76 -2.05
N PHE A 58 -4.26 8.42 -3.27
CA PHE A 58 -3.78 9.03 -4.52
C PHE A 58 -4.95 9.56 -5.38
N ALA A 59 -5.97 10.14 -4.74
CA ALA A 59 -7.17 10.59 -5.45
C ALA A 59 -6.86 11.78 -6.38
N GLY A 60 -7.07 11.60 -7.68
CA GLY A 60 -6.81 12.61 -8.71
C GLY A 60 -5.33 12.96 -8.89
N ALA A 61 -4.41 12.11 -8.43
CA ALA A 61 -2.99 12.34 -8.59
C ALA A 61 -2.52 12.03 -10.04
N GLU A 62 -1.61 12.85 -10.57
CA GLU A 62 -0.89 12.55 -11.80
C GLU A 62 0.38 11.78 -11.43
N MET A 63 0.51 10.55 -11.89
CA MET A 63 1.59 9.60 -11.55
C MET A 63 2.20 8.99 -12.82
N ARG A 64 2.24 9.78 -13.90
CA ARG A 64 2.81 9.34 -15.17
C ARG A 64 4.28 9.04 -15.01
N GLY A 65 4.69 7.84 -15.45
CA GLY A 65 6.09 7.42 -15.38
C GLY A 65 6.65 7.33 -13.97
N THR A 66 5.80 7.38 -12.93
CA THR A 66 6.24 7.25 -11.54
C THR A 66 6.79 5.84 -11.31
N ASN A 67 7.89 5.75 -10.56
CA ASN A 67 8.48 4.46 -10.20
C ASN A 67 7.96 3.99 -8.84
N PHE A 68 7.12 2.96 -8.84
CA PHE A 68 6.61 2.22 -7.68
C PHE A 68 7.19 0.79 -7.61
N GLN A 69 8.30 0.50 -8.30
CA GLN A 69 8.93 -0.82 -8.30
C GLN A 69 9.09 -1.37 -6.88
N GLY A 70 8.52 -2.55 -6.62
CA GLY A 70 8.60 -3.23 -5.32
C GLY A 70 8.02 -2.45 -4.15
N ALA A 71 7.23 -1.40 -4.39
CA ALA A 71 6.56 -0.65 -3.32
C ALA A 71 5.44 -1.47 -2.69
N ASP A 72 5.21 -1.27 -1.39
CA ASP A 72 4.03 -1.79 -0.71
C ASP A 72 2.91 -0.76 -0.79
N LEU A 73 1.98 -0.99 -1.69
CA LEU A 73 0.77 -0.21 -1.92
C LEU A 73 -0.48 -0.96 -1.41
N SER A 74 -0.31 -1.97 -0.55
CA SER A 74 -1.45 -2.74 -0.05
C SER A 74 -2.45 -1.82 0.66
N LYS A 75 -3.74 -2.08 0.44
CA LYS A 75 -4.86 -1.25 0.94
C LYS A 75 -4.88 0.21 0.47
N SER A 76 -4.04 0.59 -0.50
CA SER A 76 -4.04 1.96 -1.03
C SER A 76 -5.28 2.27 -1.85
N ILE A 77 -5.62 3.55 -1.93
CA ILE A 77 -6.78 4.07 -2.66
C ILE A 77 -6.30 4.95 -3.81
N PHE A 78 -6.68 4.58 -5.02
CA PHE A 78 -6.50 5.32 -6.25
C PHE A 78 -7.88 5.64 -6.83
N THR A 79 -8.20 6.92 -6.98
CA THR A 79 -9.47 7.34 -7.58
C THR A 79 -9.18 8.39 -8.63
N LYS A 80 -9.57 8.19 -9.88
CA LYS A 80 -9.30 9.13 -10.99
C LYS A 80 -7.82 9.48 -11.17
N GLY A 81 -6.91 8.58 -10.78
CA GLY A 81 -5.47 8.75 -10.91
C GLY A 81 -4.94 8.37 -12.29
N ASN A 82 -3.84 8.98 -12.71
CA ASN A 82 -3.18 8.69 -13.98
C ASN A 82 -1.81 8.04 -13.77
N LEU A 83 -1.71 6.72 -13.92
CA LEU A 83 -0.47 5.93 -13.83
C LEU A 83 0.05 5.52 -15.22
N LEU A 84 -0.24 6.31 -16.26
CA LEU A 84 0.26 6.04 -17.60
C LEU A 84 1.79 5.85 -17.59
N LYS A 85 2.26 4.70 -18.10
CA LYS A 85 3.68 4.31 -18.11
C LYS A 85 4.36 4.21 -16.73
N ALA A 86 3.60 4.12 -15.64
CA ALA A 86 4.19 3.92 -14.32
C ALA A 86 4.90 2.56 -14.23
N ASN A 87 5.97 2.49 -13.45
CA ASN A 87 6.63 1.23 -13.13
C ASN A 87 6.09 0.68 -11.81
N LEU A 88 5.33 -0.41 -11.86
CA LEU A 88 4.78 -1.13 -10.71
C LEU A 88 5.37 -2.55 -10.62
N GLU A 89 6.54 -2.78 -11.23
CA GLU A 89 7.18 -4.10 -11.23
C GLU A 89 7.37 -4.62 -9.80
N GLY A 90 6.82 -5.80 -9.51
CA GLY A 90 6.90 -6.43 -8.19
C GLY A 90 6.19 -5.67 -7.07
N ALA A 91 5.40 -4.63 -7.37
CA ALA A 91 4.66 -3.87 -6.36
C ALA A 91 3.55 -4.73 -5.73
N ASN A 92 3.29 -4.50 -4.44
CA ASN A 92 2.20 -5.14 -3.72
C ASN A 92 0.98 -4.22 -3.68
N LEU A 93 -0.06 -4.55 -4.43
CA LEU A 93 -1.37 -3.87 -4.48
C LEU A 93 -2.48 -4.68 -3.80
N THR A 94 -2.12 -5.61 -2.91
CA THR A 94 -3.09 -6.49 -2.23
C THR A 94 -4.17 -5.68 -1.49
N ASN A 95 -5.44 -6.03 -1.71
CA ASN A 95 -6.62 -5.30 -1.19
C ASN A 95 -6.66 -3.80 -1.53
N SER A 96 -5.98 -3.34 -2.58
CA SER A 96 -6.08 -1.94 -3.01
C SER A 96 -7.42 -1.64 -3.69
N TRP A 97 -7.77 -0.36 -3.74
CA TRP A 97 -8.95 0.16 -4.44
C TRP A 97 -8.51 1.09 -5.56
N ALA A 98 -8.87 0.78 -6.80
CA ALA A 98 -8.69 1.62 -7.97
C ALA A 98 -10.04 1.85 -8.67
N ASP A 99 -10.52 3.10 -8.67
CA ASP A 99 -11.72 3.53 -9.40
C ASP A 99 -11.37 4.59 -10.45
N ARG A 100 -11.70 4.32 -11.72
CA ARG A 100 -11.45 5.24 -12.85
C ARG A 100 -9.97 5.59 -13.04
N VAL A 101 -9.09 4.62 -12.87
CA VAL A 101 -7.64 4.81 -12.98
C VAL A 101 -7.14 4.47 -14.39
N ILE A 102 -6.07 5.14 -14.82
CA ILE A 102 -5.38 4.83 -16.07
C ILE A 102 -4.07 4.10 -15.74
N LEU A 103 -3.97 2.81 -16.08
CA LEU A 103 -2.75 1.98 -16.01
C LEU A 103 -2.23 1.62 -17.40
N ASP A 104 -2.62 2.38 -18.42
CA ASP A 104 -2.18 2.13 -19.79
C ASP A 104 -0.64 2.18 -19.86
N GLN A 105 -0.05 1.21 -20.57
CA GLN A 105 1.40 1.05 -20.74
C GLN A 105 2.20 0.96 -19.42
N ALA A 106 1.53 0.73 -18.28
CA ALA A 106 2.22 0.53 -17.02
C ALA A 106 2.91 -0.84 -16.98
N ASN A 107 4.05 -0.91 -16.30
CA ASN A 107 4.71 -2.18 -16.03
C ASN A 107 4.16 -2.77 -14.73
N LEU A 108 3.34 -3.82 -14.82
CA LEU A 108 2.82 -4.60 -13.70
C LEU A 108 3.49 -5.98 -13.60
N THR A 109 4.65 -6.16 -14.25
CA THR A 109 5.38 -7.43 -14.22
C THR A 109 5.63 -7.86 -12.78
N ASN A 110 5.28 -9.10 -12.44
CA ASN A 110 5.39 -9.66 -11.09
C ASN A 110 4.61 -8.93 -9.97
N ALA A 111 3.74 -7.96 -10.30
CA ALA A 111 2.93 -7.26 -9.31
C ALA A 111 1.90 -8.19 -8.67
N ILE A 112 1.56 -7.92 -7.40
CA ILE A 112 0.58 -8.70 -6.63
C ILE A 112 -0.68 -7.86 -6.47
N LEU A 113 -1.76 -8.23 -7.15
CA LEU A 113 -3.06 -7.55 -7.13
C LEU A 113 -4.13 -8.40 -6.43
N THR A 114 -3.73 -9.31 -5.55
CA THR A 114 -4.65 -10.20 -4.83
C THR A 114 -5.76 -9.40 -4.15
N LYS A 115 -7.03 -9.71 -4.45
CA LYS A 115 -8.21 -9.01 -3.91
C LYS A 115 -8.25 -7.50 -4.19
N ALA A 116 -7.53 -7.00 -5.19
CA ALA A 116 -7.63 -5.60 -5.59
C ALA A 116 -8.97 -5.35 -6.30
N MET A 117 -9.60 -4.21 -6.01
CA MET A 117 -10.79 -3.76 -6.71
C MET A 117 -10.40 -2.74 -7.77
N MET A 118 -10.40 -3.12 -9.05
CA MET A 118 -9.94 -2.31 -10.19
C MET A 118 -11.11 -1.93 -11.10
N ILE A 119 -12.06 -1.20 -10.55
CA ILE A 119 -13.35 -0.85 -11.19
C ILE A 119 -13.14 0.32 -12.16
N SER A 120 -13.72 0.24 -13.36
CA SER A 120 -13.60 1.31 -14.38
C SER A 120 -12.15 1.70 -14.69
N THR A 121 -11.20 0.78 -14.50
CA THR A 121 -9.76 1.02 -14.63
C THR A 121 -9.24 0.45 -15.95
N ARG A 122 -8.40 1.21 -16.66
CA ARG A 122 -7.87 0.83 -17.97
C ARG A 122 -6.48 0.23 -17.88
N PHE A 123 -6.22 -0.84 -18.63
CA PHE A 123 -4.94 -1.56 -18.69
C PHE A 123 -4.45 -1.71 -20.15
N TYR A 124 -4.70 -0.75 -21.04
CA TYR A 124 -4.30 -0.90 -22.44
C TYR A 124 -2.77 -0.96 -22.55
N ASP A 125 -2.28 -2.00 -23.23
CA ASP A 125 -0.84 -2.27 -23.38
C ASP A 125 -0.03 -2.34 -22.08
N ALA A 126 -0.68 -2.54 -20.93
CA ALA A 126 0.02 -2.81 -19.67
C ALA A 126 0.73 -4.16 -19.76
N GLU A 127 1.98 -4.20 -19.26
CA GLU A 127 2.78 -5.42 -19.14
C GLU A 127 2.38 -6.14 -17.86
N ILE A 128 1.88 -7.38 -17.99
CA ILE A 128 1.30 -8.13 -16.86
C ILE A 128 1.96 -9.49 -16.65
N THR A 129 3.11 -9.73 -17.27
CA THR A 129 3.79 -11.03 -17.16
C THR A 129 4.13 -11.34 -15.71
N GLY A 130 3.69 -12.50 -15.21
CA GLY A 130 3.88 -12.88 -13.80
C GLY A 130 3.06 -12.07 -12.79
N ALA A 131 2.17 -11.17 -13.21
CA ALA A 131 1.26 -10.51 -12.27
C ALA A 131 0.26 -11.52 -11.67
N ASP A 132 -0.10 -11.34 -10.40
CA ASP A 132 -1.09 -12.18 -9.71
C ASP A 132 -2.39 -11.38 -9.48
N PHE A 133 -3.46 -11.79 -10.13
CA PHE A 133 -4.79 -11.18 -10.03
C PHE A 133 -5.77 -11.98 -9.18
N THR A 134 -5.29 -12.85 -8.28
CA THR A 134 -6.15 -13.79 -7.55
C THR A 134 -7.23 -13.06 -6.75
N GLY A 135 -8.50 -13.26 -7.14
CA GLY A 135 -9.65 -12.60 -6.53
C GLY A 135 -9.70 -11.09 -6.78
N ALA A 136 -8.95 -10.56 -7.74
CA ALA A 136 -9.07 -9.18 -8.17
C ALA A 136 -10.37 -8.98 -8.96
N GLU A 137 -11.09 -7.90 -8.66
CA GLU A 137 -12.30 -7.51 -9.37
C GLU A 137 -11.93 -6.54 -10.50
N ILE A 138 -12.05 -6.99 -11.75
CA ILE A 138 -11.64 -6.24 -12.94
C ILE A 138 -12.80 -6.26 -13.94
N ASP A 139 -13.01 -5.16 -14.65
CA ASP A 139 -14.00 -5.11 -15.72
C ASP A 139 -13.79 -6.24 -16.74
N ARG A 140 -14.84 -7.01 -17.03
CA ARG A 140 -14.77 -8.20 -17.92
C ARG A 140 -14.10 -7.92 -19.26
N TYR A 141 -14.32 -6.74 -19.82
CA TYR A 141 -13.70 -6.33 -21.08
C TYR A 141 -12.18 -6.16 -20.93
N GLN A 142 -11.71 -5.53 -19.85
CA GLN A 142 -10.29 -5.38 -19.58
C GLN A 142 -9.62 -6.72 -19.29
N ALA A 143 -10.26 -7.57 -18.48
CA ALA A 143 -9.77 -8.93 -18.22
C ALA A 143 -9.63 -9.75 -19.53
N LYS A 144 -10.63 -9.69 -20.42
CA LYS A 144 -10.58 -10.34 -21.74
C LYS A 144 -9.40 -9.86 -22.58
N LEU A 145 -9.17 -8.55 -22.68
CA LEU A 145 -8.04 -7.98 -23.42
C LEU A 145 -6.70 -8.42 -22.82
N MET A 146 -6.58 -8.41 -21.49
CA MET A 146 -5.38 -8.87 -20.80
C MET A 146 -5.11 -10.36 -21.04
N CYS A 147 -6.15 -11.20 -21.14
CA CYS A 147 -6.00 -12.62 -21.44
C CYS A 147 -5.37 -12.92 -22.81
N GLU A 148 -5.35 -11.98 -23.75
CA GLU A 148 -4.68 -12.17 -25.04
C GLU A 148 -3.15 -12.19 -24.90
N ARG A 149 -2.61 -11.59 -23.83
CA ARG A 149 -1.16 -11.47 -23.58
C ARG A 149 -0.71 -11.93 -22.20
N ALA A 150 -1.62 -12.40 -21.35
CA ALA A 150 -1.32 -12.92 -20.02
C ALA A 150 -0.40 -14.15 -20.12
N THR A 151 0.76 -14.06 -19.47
CA THR A 151 1.82 -15.09 -19.45
C THR A 151 2.59 -15.03 -18.13
N GLY A 152 3.38 -16.07 -17.84
CA GLY A 152 4.24 -16.09 -16.66
C GLY A 152 3.56 -16.58 -15.38
N VAL A 153 4.39 -16.71 -14.35
CA VAL A 153 4.03 -17.14 -12.99
C VAL A 153 4.64 -16.13 -12.03
N ASN A 154 3.86 -15.66 -11.07
CA ASN A 154 4.35 -14.72 -10.08
C ASN A 154 5.45 -15.40 -9.23
N PRO A 155 6.66 -14.81 -9.12
CA PRO A 155 7.77 -15.43 -8.40
C PRO A 155 7.56 -15.46 -6.87
N VAL A 156 6.65 -14.64 -6.34
CA VAL A 156 6.36 -14.56 -4.90
C VAL A 156 5.20 -15.48 -4.52
N THR A 157 4.11 -15.45 -5.28
CA THR A 157 2.90 -16.23 -4.95
C THR A 157 2.86 -17.60 -5.61
N GLY A 158 3.66 -17.84 -6.66
CA GLY A 158 3.66 -19.09 -7.43
C GLY A 158 2.43 -19.27 -8.32
N ILE A 159 1.59 -18.25 -8.46
CA ILE A 159 0.35 -18.32 -9.22
C ILE A 159 0.57 -17.87 -10.67
N SER A 160 -0.01 -18.61 -11.62
CA SER A 160 -0.02 -18.23 -13.03
C SER A 160 -0.88 -17.00 -13.28
N THR A 161 -0.38 -16.06 -14.07
CA THR A 161 -1.11 -14.84 -14.45
C THR A 161 -2.40 -15.17 -15.20
N ARG A 162 -2.37 -16.13 -16.13
CA ARG A 162 -3.57 -16.55 -16.89
C ARG A 162 -4.63 -17.15 -15.97
N TYR A 163 -4.18 -17.99 -15.04
CA TYR A 163 -5.06 -18.66 -14.09
C TYR A 163 -5.72 -17.65 -13.14
N SER A 164 -4.94 -16.74 -12.56
CA SER A 164 -5.47 -15.73 -11.62
C SER A 164 -6.41 -14.73 -12.29
N LEU A 165 -6.24 -14.43 -13.58
CA LEU A 165 -7.15 -13.61 -14.38
C LEU A 165 -8.45 -14.33 -14.79
N GLY A 166 -8.55 -15.65 -14.62
CA GLY A 166 -9.70 -16.43 -15.09
C GLY A 166 -9.81 -16.49 -16.61
N CYS A 167 -8.68 -16.54 -17.32
CA CYS A 167 -8.68 -16.67 -18.77
C CYS A 167 -9.24 -18.03 -19.23
N PRO A 168 -9.94 -18.08 -20.39
CA PRO A 168 -10.39 -19.32 -21.00
C PRO A 168 -9.21 -20.13 -21.58
#